data_AF-A0A6C0IAQ3-F1
#
_entry.id   AF-A0A6C0IAQ3-F1
#
_cell.length_a   1.000
_cell.length_b   1.000
_cell.length_c   1.000
_cell.angle_alpha   90.00
_cell.angle_beta   90.00
_cell.angle_gamma   90.00
#
_symmetry.space_group_name_H-M   'P 1'
#
loop_
_entity.id
_entity.type
_entity.pdbx_description
1 polymer ?
#
loop_
_entity_poly.entity_id
_entity_poly.type
_entity_poly.pdbx_seq_one_letter_code
_entity_poly.pdbx_strand_id
1 'polypeptide(L)'
;MPPFTYTRNENGDFVCPHCHETKKNQNTMHYHLKKHSGDLPHKCKHCDQKFNQLRILELHIAARHPDTEIAKNAEMFECPHKDCDYSSLTKANRRIHYFRVHMKDIIDKNVTKLDEGARYYCKSCEKTLKSQTSLYYHIGDCLQLPATDKRIADLKIIV
;
A
#
# COMPACT_ATOMS: atom_id res chain seq x y z
N MET A 1 1.12 24.54 18.26
CA MET A 1 1.07 23.08 18.54
C MET A 1 2.45 22.65 19.00
N PRO A 2 2.59 21.96 20.14
CA PRO A 2 3.89 21.45 20.56
C PRO A 2 4.43 20.46 19.51
N PRO A 3 5.75 20.42 19.29
CA PRO A 3 6.35 19.50 18.34
C PRO A 3 6.14 18.05 18.80
N PHE A 4 5.71 17.19 17.87
CA PHE A 4 5.70 15.75 18.13
C PHE A 4 7.11 15.28 18.49
N THR A 5 7.24 14.59 19.62
CA THR A 5 8.51 14.02 20.09
C THR A 5 8.62 12.54 19.74
N TYR A 6 9.84 12.08 19.50
CA TYR A 6 10.17 10.68 19.24
C TYR A 6 11.58 10.41 19.75
N THR A 7 11.87 9.15 20.05
CA THR A 7 13.21 8.70 20.45
C THR A 7 13.93 8.04 19.27
N ARG A 8 15.22 7.74 19.43
CA ARG A 8 15.99 6.92 18.48
C ARG A 8 16.42 5.62 19.14
N ASN A 9 16.39 4.51 18.39
CA ASN A 9 16.98 3.25 18.83
C ASN A 9 18.47 3.16 18.48
N GLU A 10 19.10 2.05 18.84
CA GLU A 10 20.52 1.76 18.55
C GLU A 10 20.86 1.78 17.05
N ASN A 11 19.89 1.43 16.20
CA ASN A 11 20.03 1.47 14.74
C ASN A 11 19.84 2.88 14.15
N GLY A 12 19.60 3.90 14.98
CA GLY A 12 19.33 5.27 14.57
C GLY A 12 17.92 5.52 14.02
N ASP A 13 17.05 4.52 14.03
CA ASP A 13 15.65 4.63 13.60
C ASP A 13 14.82 5.42 14.63
N PHE A 14 13.77 6.07 14.17
CA PHE A 14 12.85 6.86 14.97
C PHE A 14 11.79 5.96 15.62
N VAL A 15 11.62 6.06 16.93
CA VAL A 15 10.69 5.22 17.72
C VAL A 15 9.56 6.08 18.29
N CYS A 16 8.32 5.61 18.10
CA CYS A 16 7.14 6.26 18.64
C CYS A 16 7.02 6.02 20.15
N PRO A 17 6.88 7.06 20.99
CA PRO A 17 6.75 6.88 22.44
C PRO A 17 5.40 6.32 22.87
N HIS A 18 4.37 6.37 22.01
CA HIS A 18 3.01 5.93 22.35
C HIS A 18 2.75 4.45 22.03
N CYS A 19 3.30 3.94 20.93
CA CYS A 19 3.05 2.57 20.48
C CYS A 19 4.32 1.78 20.17
N HIS A 20 5.50 2.37 20.38
CA HIS A 20 6.81 1.74 20.12
C HIS A 20 7.03 1.29 18.67
N GLU A 21 6.21 1.79 17.73
CA GLU A 21 6.43 1.54 16.30
C GLU A 21 7.66 2.30 15.82
N THR A 22 8.50 1.61 15.04
CA THR A 22 9.76 2.15 14.53
C THR A 22 9.59 2.60 13.07
N LYS A 23 10.13 3.77 12.73
CA LYS A 23 10.21 4.30 11.36
C LYS A 23 11.65 4.71 11.04
N LYS A 24 12.11 4.37 9.84
CA LYS A 24 13.46 4.73 9.36
C LYS A 24 13.66 6.23 9.17
N ASN A 25 12.58 6.97 8.89
CA ASN A 25 12.66 8.38 8.49
C ASN A 25 11.83 9.26 9.44
N GLN A 26 12.38 10.42 9.79
CA GLN A 26 11.76 11.41 10.66
C GLN A 26 10.38 11.85 10.15
N ASN A 27 10.27 12.14 8.85
CA ASN A 27 9.00 12.57 8.25
C ASN A 27 7.92 11.51 8.41
N THR A 28 8.28 10.23 8.21
CA THR A 28 7.35 9.11 8.37
C THR A 28 6.92 8.95 9.82
N MET A 29 7.82 9.17 10.78
CA MET A 29 7.49 9.22 12.21
C MET A 29 6.56 10.39 12.53
N HIS A 30 6.84 11.59 12.01
CA HIS A 30 6.00 12.76 12.20
C HIS A 30 4.56 12.53 11.72
N TYR A 31 4.38 11.97 10.52
CA TYR A 31 3.06 11.62 10.00
C TYR A 31 2.38 10.48 10.77
N HIS A 32 3.16 9.56 11.33
CA HIS A 32 2.64 8.54 12.23
C HIS A 32 2.09 9.18 13.51
N LEU A 33 2.81 10.13 14.12
CA LEU A 33 2.39 10.81 15.36
C LEU A 33 1.14 11.68 15.16
N LYS A 34 0.93 12.26 13.97
CA LYS A 34 -0.35 12.90 13.61
C LYS A 34 -1.57 11.98 13.75
N LYS A 35 -1.39 10.67 13.60
CA LYS A 35 -2.50 9.72 13.83
C LYS A 35 -2.85 9.58 15.31
N HIS A 36 -1.87 9.75 16.19
CA HIS A 36 -2.11 9.75 17.64
C HIS A 36 -2.79 11.02 18.12
N SER A 37 -2.51 12.18 17.52
CA SER A 37 -3.19 13.43 17.92
C SER A 37 -4.65 13.50 17.49
N GLY A 38 -5.06 12.71 16.49
CA GLY A 38 -6.40 12.79 15.91
C GLY A 38 -6.64 14.07 15.10
N ASP A 39 -5.61 14.88 14.85
CA ASP A 39 -5.74 16.10 14.07
C ASP A 39 -6.02 15.79 12.60
N LEU A 40 -7.16 16.29 12.11
CA LEU A 40 -7.58 16.17 10.72
C LEU A 40 -7.73 17.56 10.08
N PRO A 41 -6.63 18.31 9.87
CA PRO A 41 -6.68 19.70 9.41
C PRO A 41 -7.21 19.87 7.97
N HIS A 42 -7.26 18.79 7.18
CA HIS A 42 -7.66 18.85 5.78
C HIS A 42 -9.11 18.37 5.61
N LYS A 43 -10.08 19.30 5.64
CA LYS A 43 -11.51 19.00 5.37
C LYS A 43 -11.79 18.95 3.87
N CYS A 44 -12.57 17.97 3.43
CA CYS A 44 -13.11 17.95 2.07
C CYS A 44 -14.11 19.10 1.86
N LYS A 45 -14.05 19.77 0.70
CA LYS A 45 -14.99 20.84 0.36
C LYS A 45 -16.35 20.33 -0.14
N HIS A 46 -16.45 19.03 -0.44
CA HIS A 46 -17.61 18.40 -1.06
C HIS A 46 -18.35 17.43 -0.13
N CYS A 47 -17.77 17.10 1.02
CA CYS A 47 -18.41 16.29 2.07
C CYS A 47 -17.77 16.57 3.44
N ASP A 48 -18.29 15.95 4.51
CA ASP A 48 -17.80 16.20 5.87
C ASP A 48 -16.55 15.40 6.28
N GLN A 49 -15.96 14.63 5.36
CA GLN A 49 -14.74 13.87 5.62
C GLN A 49 -13.53 14.80 5.87
N LYS A 50 -12.68 14.41 6.81
CA LYS A 50 -11.46 15.12 7.18
C LYS A 50 -10.27 14.17 7.17
N PHE A 51 -9.10 14.70 6.81
CA PHE A 51 -7.87 13.93 6.62
C PHE A 51 -6.70 14.58 7.35
N ASN A 52 -5.75 13.76 7.81
CA ASN A 52 -4.53 14.20 8.46
C ASN A 52 -3.42 14.61 7.49
N GLN A 53 -3.61 14.37 6.19
CA GLN A 53 -2.65 14.64 5.12
C GLN A 53 -3.38 15.15 3.87
N LEU A 54 -2.82 16.19 3.24
CA LEU A 54 -3.37 16.78 2.01
C LEU A 54 -3.47 15.76 0.87
N ARG A 55 -2.42 14.96 0.65
CA ARG A 55 -2.41 13.94 -0.41
C ARG A 55 -3.55 12.92 -0.26
N ILE A 56 -3.92 12.57 0.96
CA ILE A 56 -5.02 11.63 1.21
C ILE A 56 -6.37 12.28 0.92
N LEU A 57 -6.53 13.57 1.22
CA LEU A 57 -7.70 14.34 0.81
C LEU A 57 -7.82 14.40 -0.72
N GLU A 58 -6.74 14.68 -1.45
CA GLU A 58 -6.75 14.71 -2.92
C GLU A 58 -7.18 13.36 -3.52
N LEU A 59 -6.61 12.25 -3.03
CA LEU A 59 -7.02 10.90 -3.46
C LEU A 59 -8.48 10.62 -3.13
N HIS A 60 -8.98 11.08 -1.99
CA HIS A 60 -10.39 10.98 -1.65
C HIS A 60 -11.26 11.76 -2.63
N ILE A 61 -10.89 13.02 -2.94
CA ILE A 61 -11.63 13.85 -3.89
C ILE A 61 -11.65 13.18 -5.26
N ALA A 62 -10.50 12.73 -5.75
CA ALA A 62 -10.41 12.02 -7.03
C ALA A 62 -11.29 10.76 -7.09
N ALA A 63 -11.40 10.02 -5.98
CA ALA A 63 -12.17 8.78 -5.93
C ALA A 63 -13.67 8.96 -5.68
N ARG A 64 -14.08 10.00 -4.95
CA ARG A 64 -15.46 10.16 -4.42
C ARG A 64 -16.20 11.37 -4.98
N HIS A 65 -15.50 12.24 -5.71
CA HIS A 65 -16.04 13.46 -6.30
C HIS A 65 -15.52 13.59 -7.75
N PRO A 66 -15.97 12.74 -8.68
CA PRO A 66 -15.39 12.58 -10.03
C PRO A 66 -15.54 13.82 -10.92
N ASP A 67 -16.51 14.70 -10.63
CA ASP A 67 -16.75 15.90 -11.43
C ASP A 67 -15.78 17.06 -11.11
N THR A 68 -14.91 16.88 -10.10
CA THR A 68 -13.97 17.91 -9.66
C THR A 68 -12.73 17.98 -10.55
N GLU A 69 -12.11 19.15 -10.60
CA GLU A 69 -10.86 19.36 -11.35
C GLU A 69 -9.72 18.47 -10.86
N ILE A 70 -9.67 18.21 -9.54
CA ILE A 70 -8.71 17.28 -8.94
C ILE A 70 -8.91 15.87 -9.49
N ALA A 71 -10.15 15.41 -9.65
CA ALA A 71 -10.45 14.09 -10.20
C ALA A 71 -10.09 14.01 -11.69
N LYS A 72 -10.42 15.04 -12.47
CA LYS A 72 -10.13 15.10 -13.92
C LYS A 72 -8.64 15.11 -14.22
N ASN A 73 -7.85 15.76 -13.37
CA ASN A 73 -6.39 15.84 -13.51
C ASN A 73 -5.65 14.76 -12.71
N ALA A 74 -6.37 13.82 -12.08
CA ALA A 74 -5.72 12.76 -11.31
C ALA A 74 -4.99 11.80 -12.24
N GLU A 75 -3.68 11.65 -12.02
CA GLU A 75 -2.91 10.61 -12.70
C GLU A 75 -3.41 9.21 -12.28
N MET A 76 -3.75 8.41 -13.29
CA MET A 76 -4.22 7.03 -13.11
C MET A 76 -3.07 6.05 -13.37
N PHE A 77 -2.94 5.06 -12.49
CA PHE A 77 -2.00 3.96 -12.63
C PHE A 77 -2.68 2.80 -13.36
N GLU A 78 -2.44 2.72 -14.66
CA GLU A 78 -2.93 1.67 -15.55
C GLU A 78 -2.25 0.33 -15.27
N CYS A 79 -3.02 -0.75 -15.35
CA CYS A 79 -2.51 -2.12 -15.29
C CYS A 79 -1.62 -2.38 -16.50
N PRO A 80 -0.40 -2.91 -16.32
CA PRO A 80 0.49 -3.21 -17.46
C PRO A 80 0.08 -4.47 -18.21
N HIS A 81 -0.83 -5.28 -17.66
CA HIS A 81 -1.20 -6.55 -18.26
C HIS A 81 -1.93 -6.34 -19.58
N LYS A 82 -1.51 -7.05 -20.61
CA LYS A 82 -2.19 -7.04 -21.90
C LYS A 82 -3.65 -7.46 -21.72
N ASP A 83 -4.56 -6.78 -22.43
CA ASP A 83 -5.99 -7.08 -22.42
C ASP A 83 -6.65 -6.83 -21.05
N CYS A 84 -6.12 -5.90 -20.25
CA CYS A 84 -6.70 -5.45 -18.99
C CYS A 84 -6.83 -3.92 -18.95
N ASP A 85 -8.06 -3.42 -18.94
CA ASP A 85 -8.36 -1.98 -18.91
C ASP A 85 -8.40 -1.39 -17.49
N TYR A 86 -7.97 -2.15 -16.48
CA TYR A 86 -8.01 -1.70 -15.10
C TYR A 86 -7.01 -0.55 -14.86
N SER A 87 -7.47 0.50 -14.21
CA SER A 87 -6.63 1.59 -13.72
C SER A 87 -7.02 1.97 -12.29
N SER A 88 -6.11 2.64 -11.58
CA SER A 88 -6.37 3.05 -10.19
C SER A 88 -5.61 4.29 -9.79
N LEU A 89 -6.10 5.01 -8.79
CA LEU A 89 -5.48 6.24 -8.28
C LEU A 89 -4.16 6.03 -7.52
N THR A 90 -3.77 4.78 -7.22
CA THR A 90 -2.53 4.50 -6.50
C THR A 90 -1.79 3.28 -7.07
N LYS A 91 -0.45 3.35 -7.09
CA LYS A 91 0.42 2.21 -7.45
C LYS A 91 0.14 0.97 -6.60
N ALA A 92 -0.21 1.16 -5.33
CA ALA A 92 -0.53 0.08 -4.41
C ALA A 92 -1.80 -0.67 -4.84
N ASN A 93 -2.87 0.04 -5.21
CA ASN A 93 -4.10 -0.59 -5.69
C ASN A 93 -3.88 -1.32 -7.02
N ARG A 94 -3.10 -0.74 -7.93
CA ARG A 94 -2.67 -1.44 -9.16
C ARG A 94 -1.91 -2.72 -8.87
N ARG A 95 -0.93 -2.68 -7.95
CA ARG A 95 -0.16 -3.86 -7.53
C ARG A 95 -1.08 -4.96 -7.00
N ILE A 96 -1.98 -4.62 -6.08
CA ILE A 96 -2.94 -5.56 -5.48
C ILE A 96 -3.84 -6.17 -6.56
N HIS A 97 -4.38 -5.35 -7.46
CA HIS A 97 -5.17 -5.83 -8.60
C HIS A 97 -4.35 -6.84 -9.42
N TYR A 98 -3.14 -6.46 -9.83
CA TYR A 98 -2.31 -7.30 -10.70
C TYR A 98 -2.05 -8.67 -10.08
N PHE A 99 -1.63 -8.70 -8.81
CA PHE A 99 -1.39 -9.98 -8.14
C PHE A 99 -2.67 -10.80 -7.92
N ARG A 100 -3.78 -10.14 -7.59
CA ARG A 100 -5.05 -10.82 -7.35
C ARG A 100 -5.68 -11.39 -8.63
N VAL A 101 -5.50 -10.72 -9.76
CA VAL A 101 -6.20 -11.05 -11.02
C VAL A 101 -5.29 -11.82 -11.98
N HIS A 102 -4.07 -11.36 -12.20
CA HIS A 102 -3.16 -11.90 -13.25
C HIS A 102 -2.12 -12.90 -12.71
N MET A 103 -1.95 -12.98 -11.40
CA MET A 103 -1.03 -13.93 -10.74
C MET A 103 -1.75 -14.91 -9.81
N LYS A 104 -3.08 -14.95 -9.83
CA LYS A 104 -3.90 -15.77 -8.92
C LYS A 104 -3.51 -17.25 -8.98
N ASP A 105 -3.33 -17.77 -10.20
CA ASP A 105 -2.98 -19.16 -10.46
C ASP A 105 -1.64 -19.57 -9.83
N ILE A 106 -0.66 -18.67 -9.85
CA ILE A 106 0.66 -18.90 -9.25
C ILE A 106 0.57 -18.77 -7.73
N ILE A 107 -0.14 -17.75 -7.25
CA ILE A 107 -0.30 -17.49 -5.81
C ILE A 107 -0.99 -18.67 -5.15
N ASP A 108 -2.10 -19.15 -5.69
CA ASP A 108 -2.85 -20.28 -5.12
C ASP A 108 -2.01 -21.57 -5.05
N LYS A 109 -1.06 -21.76 -5.98
CA LYS A 109 -0.13 -22.89 -5.95
C LYS A 109 0.94 -22.74 -4.86
N ASN A 110 1.46 -21.52 -4.69
CA ASN A 110 2.63 -21.25 -3.85
C ASN A 110 2.30 -20.72 -2.45
N VAL A 111 1.03 -20.42 -2.18
CA VAL A 111 0.59 -19.80 -0.93
C VAL A 111 -0.57 -20.58 -0.35
N THR A 112 -0.45 -20.95 0.92
CA THR A 112 -1.54 -21.56 1.69
C THR A 112 -2.17 -20.49 2.57
N LYS A 113 -3.49 -20.28 2.46
CA LYS A 113 -4.23 -19.45 3.40
C LYS A 113 -4.49 -20.26 4.67
N LEU A 114 -4.17 -19.70 5.83
CA LEU A 114 -4.39 -20.32 7.14
C LEU A 114 -5.70 -19.81 7.75
N ASP A 115 -6.42 -20.68 8.44
CA ASP A 115 -7.74 -20.38 9.01
C ASP A 115 -7.66 -19.42 10.21
N GLU A 116 -6.54 -19.43 10.93
CA GLU A 116 -6.30 -18.53 12.06
C GLU A 116 -5.84 -17.14 11.58
N GLY A 117 -6.78 -16.18 11.57
CA GLY A 117 -6.46 -14.75 11.51
C GLY A 117 -6.04 -14.20 10.14
N ALA A 118 -6.60 -14.72 9.04
CA ALA A 118 -6.29 -14.29 7.67
C ALA A 118 -4.78 -14.23 7.39
N ARG A 119 -4.07 -15.28 7.80
CA ARG A 119 -2.64 -15.46 7.58
C ARG A 119 -2.37 -16.22 6.28
N TYR A 120 -1.20 -16.00 5.70
CA TYR A 120 -0.80 -16.58 4.41
C TYR A 120 0.60 -17.17 4.53
N TYR A 121 0.73 -18.48 4.33
CA TYR A 121 2.00 -19.19 4.35
C TYR A 121 2.58 -19.28 2.93
N CYS A 122 3.77 -18.72 2.72
CA CYS A 122 4.49 -18.82 1.45
C CYS A 122 5.32 -20.10 1.41
N LYS A 123 4.99 -21.02 0.50
CA LYS A 123 5.72 -22.29 0.35
C LYS A 123 7.13 -22.11 -0.21
N SER A 124 7.41 -21.00 -0.89
CA SER A 124 8.71 -20.75 -1.54
C SER A 124 9.80 -20.31 -0.56
N CYS A 125 9.45 -19.64 0.54
CA CYS A 125 10.42 -19.14 1.52
C CYS A 125 10.03 -19.43 2.97
N GLU A 126 8.97 -20.24 3.16
CA GLU A 126 8.46 -20.70 4.45
C GLU A 126 8.02 -19.59 5.41
N LYS A 127 7.81 -18.36 4.90
CA LYS A 127 7.34 -17.24 5.70
C LYS A 127 5.82 -17.24 5.85
N THR A 128 5.37 -16.89 7.05
CA THR A 128 3.95 -16.61 7.33
C THR A 128 3.70 -15.11 7.33
N LEU A 129 2.80 -14.67 6.47
CA LEU A 129 2.39 -13.28 6.30
C LEU A 129 1.07 -13.05 7.05
N LYS A 130 0.96 -11.89 7.71
CA LYS A 130 -0.16 -11.57 8.61
C LYS A 130 -1.35 -10.90 7.92
N SER A 131 -1.22 -10.55 6.65
CA SER A 131 -2.31 -9.94 5.87
C SER A 131 -2.12 -10.17 4.37
N GLN A 132 -3.23 -10.07 3.63
CA GLN A 132 -3.23 -10.22 2.18
C GLN A 132 -2.38 -9.14 1.50
N THR A 133 -2.38 -7.91 2.01
CA THR A 133 -1.50 -6.86 1.51
C THR A 133 -0.03 -7.21 1.72
N SER A 134 0.35 -7.67 2.92
CA SER A 134 1.74 -8.09 3.16
C SER A 134 2.17 -9.24 2.27
N LEU A 135 1.23 -10.14 1.91
CA LEU A 135 1.48 -11.17 0.91
C LEU A 135 1.79 -10.57 -0.46
N TYR A 136 0.97 -9.65 -0.98
CA TYR A 136 1.18 -9.07 -2.31
C TYR A 136 2.47 -8.27 -2.44
N TYR A 137 2.93 -7.64 -1.36
CA TYR A 137 4.26 -7.02 -1.34
C TYR A 137 5.38 -8.04 -1.23
N HIS A 138 5.16 -9.15 -0.51
CA HIS A 138 6.14 -10.22 -0.38
C HIS A 138 6.36 -11.01 -1.67
N ILE A 139 5.29 -11.42 -2.35
CA ILE A 139 5.39 -12.31 -3.52
C ILE A 139 6.03 -11.64 -4.74
N GLY A 140 5.96 -10.31 -4.84
CA GLY A 140 6.60 -9.57 -5.92
C GLY A 140 8.12 -9.74 -5.92
N ASP A 141 8.71 -9.90 -4.73
CA ASP A 141 10.15 -10.13 -4.57
C ASP A 141 10.49 -11.62 -4.43
N CYS A 142 9.53 -12.42 -3.93
CA CYS A 142 9.78 -13.82 -3.58
C CYS A 142 9.53 -14.81 -4.72
N LEU A 143 8.49 -14.63 -5.53
CA LEU A 143 8.11 -15.62 -6.54
C LEU A 143 8.92 -15.40 -7.81
N GLN A 144 9.72 -16.40 -8.18
CA GLN A 144 10.48 -16.41 -9.43
C GLN A 144 9.65 -17.10 -10.52
N LEU A 145 9.43 -16.38 -11.63
CA LEU A 145 8.75 -16.93 -12.80
C LEU A 145 9.76 -17.56 -13.77
N PRO A 146 9.36 -18.58 -14.56
CA PRO A 146 10.17 -19.05 -15.66
C PRO A 146 10.49 -17.90 -16.62
N ALA A 147 11.72 -17.82 -17.14
CA ALA A 147 12.17 -16.71 -17.99
C ALA A 147 11.32 -16.47 -19.25
N THR A 148 10.53 -17.47 -19.67
CA THR A 148 9.59 -17.39 -20.81
C THR A 148 8.22 -16.83 -20.45
N ASP A 149 7.93 -16.61 -19.15
CA ASP A 149 6.64 -16.10 -18.71
C ASP A 149 6.50 -14.62 -19.07
N LYS A 150 5.48 -14.31 -19.86
CA LYS A 150 5.22 -12.95 -20.36
C LYS A 150 4.97 -11.94 -19.22
N ARG A 151 4.52 -12.42 -18.06
CA ARG A 151 4.26 -11.60 -16.86
C ARG A 151 5.52 -11.01 -16.23
N ILE A 152 6.72 -11.45 -16.63
CA ILE A 152 7.98 -10.88 -16.14
C ILE A 152 8.11 -9.40 -16.53
N ALA A 153 7.65 -9.01 -17.73
CA ALA A 153 7.69 -7.62 -18.15
C ALA A 153 6.75 -6.75 -17.29
N ASP A 154 5.54 -7.23 -17.04
CA ASP A 154 4.56 -6.58 -16.17
C ASP A 154 5.09 -6.41 -14.74
N LEU A 155 5.76 -7.44 -14.20
CA LEU A 155 6.33 -7.38 -12.84
C LEU A 155 7.38 -6.29 -12.67
N LYS A 156 8.15 -5.92 -13.72
CA LYS A 156 9.09 -4.78 -13.67
C LYS A 156 8.41 -3.43 -13.51
N ILE A 157 7.12 -3.33 -13.83
CA ILE A 157 6.30 -2.12 -13.68
C ILE A 157 5.56 -2.12 -12.33
N ILE A 158 5.28 -3.31 -11.80
CA ILE A 158 4.48 -3.51 -10.58
C ILE A 158 5.35 -3.51 -9.31
N VAL A 159 6.50 -4.18 -9.34
CA VAL A 159 7.39 -4.44 -8.20
C VAL A 159 8.40 -3.32 -8.05
#